data_AF-A0A936I0D3-F1
#
_entry.id   AF-A0A936I0D3-F1
#
_cell.length_a   1.000
_cell.length_b   1.000
_cell.length_c   1.000
_cell.angle_alpha   90.00
_cell.angle_beta   90.00
_cell.angle_gamma   90.00
#
_symmetry.space_group_name_H-M   'P 1'
#
loop_
_entity.id
_entity.type
_entity.pdbx_description
1 polymer ?
#
loop_
_entity_poly.entity_id
_entity_poly.type
_entity_poly.pdbx_seq_one_letter_code
_entity_poly.pdbx_strand_id
1 'polypeptide(L)' 'MIFINPHGAPELACDHCGCRWVDRLKGKAYCYECGEEVTDEAIAEFQAAAVEYAAKHSPPAAD' A
#
# COMPACT_ATOMS: atom_id res chain seq x y z
N MET A 1 -2.54 -5.34 -5.78
CA MET A 1 -1.51 -6.30 -5.28
C MET A 1 -0.59 -5.60 -4.29
N ILE A 2 0.04 -6.36 -3.39
CA ILE A 2 1.02 -5.83 -2.42
C ILE A 2 2.41 -6.39 -2.74
N PHE A 3 3.41 -5.51 -2.82
CA PHE A 3 4.82 -5.87 -2.90
C PHE A 3 5.52 -5.61 -1.58
N ILE A 4 6.47 -6.45 -1.21
CA ILE A 4 7.36 -6.19 -0.07
C ILE A 4 8.67 -5.62 -0.61
N ASN A 5 9.02 -4.41 -0.19
CA ASN A 5 10.26 -3.78 -0.61
C ASN A 5 11.48 -4.41 0.09
N PRO A 6 12.73 -4.11 -0.34
CA PRO A 6 13.93 -4.69 0.26
C PRO A 6 14.11 -4.41 1.76
N HIS A 7 13.42 -3.42 2.30
CA HIS A 7 13.41 -3.10 3.73
C HIS A 7 12.30 -3.83 4.51
N GLY A 8 11.52 -4.69 3.84
CA GLY A 8 10.43 -5.44 4.44
C GLY A 8 9.11 -4.68 4.55
N ALA A 9 9.03 -3.45 4.04
CA ALA A 9 7.80 -2.65 4.09
C ALA A 9 6.84 -3.02 2.94
N PRO A 10 5.53 -3.11 3.20
CA PRO A 10 4.54 -3.31 2.16
C PRO A 10 4.36 -2.05 1.30
N GLU A 11 4.19 -2.25 0.00
CA GLU A 11 3.94 -1.22 -1.02
C GLU A 11 2.72 -1.63 -1.85
N LEU A 12 1.75 -0.73 -2.00
CA LEU A 12 0.60 -0.93 -2.87
C LEU A 12 1.01 -0.81 -4.34
N ALA A 13 0.49 -1.69 -5.18
CA ALA A 13 0.66 -1.61 -6.62
C ALA A 13 -0.59 -2.04 -7.38
N CYS A 14 -0.70 -1.50 -8.60
CA CYS A 14 -1.76 -1.83 -9.54
C CYS A 14 -1.71 -3.32 -9.93
N ASP A 15 -2.84 -4.01 -9.84
CA ASP A 15 -2.97 -5.42 -10.24
C ASP A 15 -2.85 -5.63 -11.75
N HIS A 16 -3.10 -4.59 -12.54
CA HIS A 16 -3.06 -4.68 -14.00
C HIS A 16 -1.65 -4.51 -14.56
N CYS A 17 -0.95 -3.43 -14.21
CA CYS A 17 0.39 -3.13 -14.76
C CYS A 17 1.55 -3.30 -13.77
N GLY A 18 1.29 -3.54 -12.49
CA GLY A 18 2.33 -3.68 -11.46
C GLY A 18 2.96 -2.36 -11.00
N CYS A 19 2.53 -1.21 -11.52
CA CYS A 19 3.03 0.09 -11.11
C CYS A 19 2.73 0.37 -9.64
N ARG A 20 3.72 0.91 -8.93
CA ARG A 20 3.62 1.28 -7.50
C ARG A 20 3.21 2.73 -7.28
N TRP A 21 3.02 3.47 -8.37
CA TRP A 21 2.56 4.85 -8.34
C TRP A 21 1.05 4.83 -8.49
N VAL A 22 0.40 4.74 -7.35
CA VAL A 22 -1.05 4.81 -7.20
C VAL A 22 -1.41 6.08 -6.45
N ASP A 23 -2.55 6.67 -6.78
CA ASP A 23 -2.97 7.91 -6.12
C ASP A 23 -3.22 7.69 -4.62
N ARG A 24 -2.80 8.67 -3.81
CA ARG A 24 -2.90 8.63 -2.35
C ARG A 24 -4.28 9.15 -1.96
N LEU A 25 -5.32 8.35 -2.16
CA LEU A 25 -6.68 8.89 -2.15
C LEU A 25 -7.45 8.74 -0.84
N LYS A 26 -8.21 9.81 -0.55
CA LYS A 26 -9.44 9.79 0.26
C LYS A 26 -10.56 9.23 -0.64
N GLY A 27 -10.86 7.94 -0.56
CA GLY A 27 -12.00 7.33 -1.28
C GLY A 27 -11.60 6.15 -2.19
N LYS A 28 -11.34 6.42 -3.47
CA LYS A 28 -10.95 5.43 -4.51
C LYS A 28 -9.50 5.65 -4.89
N ALA A 29 -8.70 4.66 -5.30
CA ALA A 29 -7.34 4.89 -5.82
C ALA A 29 -7.23 4.54 -7.31
N TYR A 30 -6.37 5.24 -8.06
CA TYR A 30 -6.13 4.97 -9.49
C TYR A 30 -4.63 4.82 -9.77
N CYS A 31 -4.28 3.96 -10.73
CA CYS A 31 -2.91 3.82 -11.20
C CYS A 31 -2.52 4.99 -12.10
N TYR A 32 -1.40 5.65 -11.80
CA TYR A 32 -0.91 6.76 -12.63
C TYR A 32 -0.39 6.32 -14.00
N GLU A 33 0.02 5.06 -14.16
CA GLU A 33 0.60 4.57 -15.41
C GLU A 33 -0.47 4.12 -16.41
N CYS A 34 -1.41 3.28 -15.98
CA CYS A 34 -2.42 2.70 -16.87
C CYS A 34 -3.84 3.27 -16.68
N GLY A 35 -4.07 4.09 -15.64
CA GLY A 35 -5.38 4.67 -15.35
C GLY A 35 -6.39 3.73 -14.70
N GLU A 36 -6.03 2.45 -14.50
CA GLU A 36 -6.90 1.46 -13.89
C GLU A 36 -7.25 1.82 -12.44
N GLU A 37 -8.51 1.58 -12.05
CA GLU A 37 -8.93 1.71 -10.66
C GLU A 37 -8.26 0.63 -9.81
N VAL A 38 -7.62 1.04 -8.72
CA VAL A 38 -7.15 0.11 -7.71
C VAL A 38 -8.34 -0.23 -6.83
N THR A 39 -8.64 -1.52 -6.73
CA THR A 39 -9.85 -1.98 -6.05
C THR A 39 -9.83 -1.67 -4.56
N ASP A 40 -11.01 -1.50 -3.97
CA ASP A 40 -11.16 -1.26 -2.53
C ASP A 40 -10.56 -2.41 -1.71
N GLU A 41 -10.63 -3.65 -2.19
CA GLU A 41 -10.02 -4.81 -1.55
C GLU A 41 -8.49 -4.69 -1.51
N ALA A 42 -7.85 -4.28 -2.60
CA ALA A 42 -6.40 -4.11 -2.65
C ALA A 42 -5.93 -2.97 -1.74
N ILE A 43 -6.72 -1.90 -1.64
CA ILE A 43 -6.47 -0.79 -0.71
C ILE A 43 -6.60 -1.28 0.74
N ALA A 44 -7.66 -2.02 1.07
CA ALA A 44 -7.89 -2.53 2.41
C ALA A 44 -6.79 -3.52 2.85
N GLU A 45 -6.37 -4.42 1.97
CA GLU A 45 -5.28 -5.36 2.22
C GLU A 45 -3.96 -4.61 2.50
N PHE A 46 -3.66 -3.59 1.69
CA PHE A 46 -2.47 -2.76 1.90
C PHE A 46 -2.52 -2.01 3.23
N GLN A 47 -3.68 -1.43 3.59
CA GLN A 47 -3.85 -0.74 4.87
C GLN A 47 -3.61 -1.69 6.05
N ALA A 48 -4.12 -2.92 6.00
CA ALA A 48 -3.90 -3.93 7.03
C ALA A 48 -2.40 -4.27 7.16
N ALA A 49 -1.72 -4.53 6.04
CA ALA A 49 -0.28 -4.81 6.02
C ALA A 49 0.56 -3.63 6.53
N ALA A 50 0.18 -2.40 6.18
CA ALA A 50 0.86 -1.19 6.64
C ALA A 50 0.71 -0.98 8.16
N VAL A 51 -0.47 -1.25 8.73
CA VAL A 51 -0.70 -1.23 10.18
C VAL A 51 0.17 -2.28 10.88
N GLU A 52 0.21 -3.51 10.37
CA GLU A 52 1.04 -4.57 10.95
C GLU A 52 2.53 -4.24 10.90
N TYR A 53 3.01 -3.71 9.77
CA TYR A 53 4.39 -3.25 9.63
C TYR A 53 4.70 -2.14 10.63
N ALA A 54 3.82 -1.14 10.75
CA ALA A 54 3.99 -0.03 11.68
C ALA A 54 4.03 -0.51 13.14
N ALA A 55 3.20 -1.49 13.52
CA ALA A 55 3.20 -2.04 14.88
C ALA A 55 4.53 -2.74 15.23
N LYS A 56 5.14 -3.44 14.28
CA LYS A 56 6.44 -4.13 14.46
C LYS A 56 7.64 -3.19 14.46
N HIS A 57 7.53 -2.04 13.79
CA HIS A 57 8.63 -1.11 13.56
C HIS A 57 8.46 0.24 14.27
N SER A 58 7.44 0.36 15.14
CA SER A 58 7.32 1.52 16.01
C SER A 58 8.45 1.51 17.03
N PRO A 59 9.18 2.63 17.23
CA PRO A 59 10.08 2.74 18.37
C PRO A 59 9.27 2.55 19.66
N PRO A 60 9.84 1.95 20.72
CA PRO A 60 9.17 1.91 22.00
C PRO A 60 8.75 3.33 22.39
N ALA A 61 7.53 3.46 22.93
CA ALA A 61 7.04 4.75 23.42
C ALA A 61 8.10 5.34 24.36
N ALA A 62 8.56 6.56 24.06
CA ALA A 62 9.47 7.26 24.95
C ALA A 62 8.72 7.62 26.24
N ASP A 63 9.23 7.13 27.37
CA ASP A 63 8.77 7.47 28.72
C ASP A 63 8.95 8.95 29.05
#